data_AF-A0A554FWJ0-F1
#
_entry.id   AF-A0A554FWJ0-F1
#
_cell.length_a   1.000
_cell.length_b   1.000
_cell.length_c   1.000
_cell.angle_alpha   90.00
_cell.angle_beta   90.00
_cell.angle_gamma   90.00
#
_symmetry.space_group_name_H-M   'P 1'
#
loop_
_entity.id
_entity.type
_entity.pdbx_description
1 polymer ?
#
loop_
_entity_poly.entity_id
_entity_poly.type
_entity_poly.pdbx_seq_one_letter_code
_entity_poly.pdbx_strand_id
1 'polypeptide(L)'
;MSPRTPTKAVPTAPAPMSPVRENGWTPLTPEQRAALIADPAEAPLAERLLGMSERFLNTPYVLSPLGEGQGVDPDPPFRLDAVDCLTFVEETLALSMAHAEPEVPALLERIRYASTPSYEDRNHLMEAQWLPNNIKKGLLVDVTRQYAKDDSVAVTKTLTARTWQSKSSMALQLPRERQPVGTFTLNMIPLEKVLTHAREVPSGTILVVMREDLPQKATRITHLGFVVQKKKRTYLRHASKGGYNRVVDEDLETFLARNARYDKWRVTGVSLFEARRPPATLASQPAPARGRADVGAP
;
A
#
# COMPACT_ATOMS: atom_id res chain seq x y z
N MET A 1 -2.70 58.89 3.74
CA MET A 1 -3.80 57.99 4.16
C MET A 1 -3.73 56.73 3.31
N SER A 2 -3.16 55.64 3.85
CA SER A 2 -3.00 54.38 3.12
C SER A 2 -4.27 53.53 3.21
N PRO A 3 -4.68 52.83 2.14
CA PRO A 3 -5.84 51.93 2.19
C PRO A 3 -5.45 50.63 2.91
N ARG A 4 -6.29 50.19 3.86
CA ARG A 4 -6.16 48.89 4.54
C ARG A 4 -6.70 47.79 3.64
N THR A 5 -5.86 46.79 3.37
CA THR A 5 -6.26 45.52 2.74
C THR A 5 -7.02 44.66 3.75
N PRO A 6 -8.16 44.04 3.40
CA PRO A 6 -8.87 43.15 4.32
C PRO A 6 -8.17 41.80 4.42
N THR A 7 -7.80 41.42 5.64
CA THR A 7 -7.24 40.11 5.98
C THR A 7 -8.31 39.03 5.80
N LYS A 8 -8.08 38.06 4.90
CA LYS A 8 -8.91 36.86 4.77
C LYS A 8 -8.79 36.03 6.05
N ALA A 9 -9.92 35.75 6.69
CA ALA A 9 -9.98 34.81 7.81
C ALA A 9 -9.61 33.41 7.34
N VAL A 10 -8.71 32.76 8.06
CA VAL A 10 -8.37 31.33 7.92
C VAL A 10 -9.56 30.52 8.46
N PRO A 11 -10.09 29.52 7.74
CA PRO A 11 -11.17 28.70 8.26
C PRO A 11 -10.64 27.86 9.43
N THR A 12 -11.31 28.00 10.58
CA THR A 12 -11.08 27.18 11.77
C THR A 12 -11.37 25.71 11.47
N ALA A 13 -10.42 24.84 11.82
CA ALA A 13 -10.59 23.40 11.71
C ALA A 13 -11.82 22.93 12.51
N PRO A 14 -12.61 21.97 12.00
CA PRO A 14 -13.72 21.42 12.76
C PRO A 14 -13.21 20.73 14.03
N ALA A 15 -13.92 20.94 15.13
CA ALA A 15 -13.63 20.34 16.43
C ALA A 15 -13.61 18.80 16.36
N PRO A 16 -12.76 18.12 17.15
CA PRO A 16 -12.59 16.68 17.04
C PRO A 16 -13.87 15.93 17.45
N MET A 17 -14.31 15.05 16.54
CA MET A 17 -15.26 13.98 16.83
C MET A 17 -14.71 13.10 17.97
N SER A 18 -15.61 12.49 18.74
CA SER A 18 -15.40 11.59 19.91
C SER A 18 -14.03 10.90 20.01
N PRO A 19 -13.47 10.70 21.23
CA PRO A 19 -12.09 10.25 21.39
C PRO A 19 -11.84 8.99 20.58
N VAL A 20 -11.00 9.15 19.56
CA VAL A 20 -10.53 8.06 18.70
C VAL A 20 -9.86 7.09 19.66
N ARG A 21 -10.38 5.86 19.76
CA ARG A 21 -9.67 4.80 20.48
C ARG A 21 -8.24 4.79 19.97
N GLU A 22 -7.28 4.86 20.87
CA GLU A 22 -5.88 4.81 20.51
C GLU A 22 -5.59 3.51 19.75
N ASN A 23 -4.64 3.55 18.82
CA ASN A 23 -4.26 2.34 18.10
C ASN A 23 -3.54 1.36 19.05
N GLY A 24 -3.34 0.13 18.59
CA GLY A 24 -2.69 -0.92 19.38
C GLY A 24 -1.15 -0.83 19.44
N TRP A 25 -0.54 0.19 18.84
CA TRP A 25 0.91 0.39 18.76
C TRP A 25 1.41 1.49 19.70
N THR A 26 0.74 2.65 19.73
CA THR A 26 1.16 3.83 20.50
C THR A 26 1.34 3.56 22.00
N PRO A 27 0.50 2.74 22.66
CA PRO A 27 0.67 2.45 24.09
C PRO A 27 1.86 1.55 24.41
N LEU A 28 2.51 0.92 23.43
CA LEU A 28 3.56 -0.07 23.69
C LEU A 28 4.90 0.60 24.03
N THR A 29 5.55 0.11 25.08
CA THR A 29 6.97 0.43 25.32
C THR A 29 7.85 -0.23 24.23
N PRO A 30 9.09 0.24 24.02
CA PRO A 30 10.03 -0.41 23.11
C PRO A 30 10.19 -1.92 23.39
N GLU A 31 10.24 -2.32 24.65
CA GLU A 31 10.40 -3.73 25.05
C GLU A 31 9.15 -4.55 24.71
N GLN A 32 7.96 -3.99 24.91
CA GLN A 32 6.70 -4.63 24.56
C GLN A 32 6.55 -4.77 23.04
N ARG A 33 6.98 -3.76 22.28
CA ARG A 33 6.99 -3.81 20.82
C ARG A 33 8.00 -4.84 20.31
N ALA A 34 9.20 -4.86 20.87
CA ALA A 34 10.22 -5.85 20.52
C ALA A 34 9.75 -7.27 20.82
N ALA A 35 9.13 -7.49 21.98
CA ALA A 35 8.57 -8.79 22.36
C ALA A 35 7.41 -9.23 21.47
N LEU A 36 6.61 -8.28 20.97
CA LEU A 36 5.53 -8.56 20.02
C LEU A 36 6.07 -8.99 18.64
N ILE A 37 7.09 -8.29 18.15
CA ILE A 37 7.67 -8.54 16.83
C ILE A 37 8.51 -9.82 16.85
N ALA A 38 9.16 -10.11 17.99
CA ALA A 38 9.91 -11.32 18.19
C ALA A 38 9.04 -12.55 17.88
N ASP A 39 9.50 -13.38 16.94
CA ASP A 39 8.81 -14.62 16.53
C ASP A 39 9.62 -15.84 16.95
N PRO A 40 9.46 -16.31 18.20
CA PRO A 40 10.18 -17.47 18.68
C PRO A 40 9.65 -18.79 18.10
N ALA A 41 8.55 -18.79 17.32
CA ALA A 41 7.79 -20.01 17.00
C ALA A 41 7.47 -20.22 15.51
N GLU A 42 8.05 -19.42 14.60
CA GLU A 42 7.76 -19.45 13.15
C GLU A 42 6.26 -19.46 12.81
N ALA A 43 5.43 -18.71 13.55
CA ALA A 43 3.99 -18.69 13.31
C ALA A 43 3.67 -18.43 11.83
N PRO A 44 2.60 -19.03 11.25
CA PRO A 44 2.27 -18.84 9.85
C PRO A 44 2.19 -17.36 9.49
N LEU A 45 2.82 -16.95 8.39
CA LEU A 45 2.90 -15.54 8.00
C LEU A 45 1.53 -14.85 7.97
N ALA A 46 0.49 -15.56 7.50
CA ALA A 46 -0.87 -15.05 7.48
C ALA A 46 -1.40 -14.70 8.88
N GLU A 47 -1.13 -15.52 9.89
CA GLU A 47 -1.53 -15.26 11.27
C GLU A 47 -0.79 -14.04 11.83
N ARG A 48 0.52 -13.96 11.60
CA ARG A 48 1.33 -12.81 12.00
C ARG A 48 0.85 -11.52 11.35
N LEU A 49 0.58 -11.55 10.05
CA LEU A 49 0.06 -10.41 9.29
C LEU A 49 -1.28 -9.94 9.87
N LEU A 50 -2.18 -10.85 10.25
CA LEU A 50 -3.44 -10.49 10.89
C LEU A 50 -3.25 -9.86 12.27
N GLY A 51 -2.36 -10.42 13.09
CA GLY A 51 -2.03 -9.86 14.41
C GLY A 51 -1.40 -8.46 14.33
N MET A 52 -0.43 -8.27 13.42
CA MET A 52 0.22 -6.97 13.22
C MET A 52 -0.74 -5.94 12.64
N SER A 53 -1.52 -6.31 11.62
CA SER A 53 -2.51 -5.40 11.02
C SER A 53 -3.62 -5.00 12.00
N GLU A 54 -3.99 -5.86 12.94
CA GLU A 54 -5.04 -5.56 13.92
C GLU A 54 -4.63 -4.42 14.86
N ARG A 55 -3.35 -4.33 15.20
CA ARG A 55 -2.84 -3.23 16.03
C ARG A 55 -2.88 -1.88 15.34
N PHE A 56 -2.94 -1.84 14.02
CA PHE A 56 -3.17 -0.60 13.30
C PHE A 56 -4.62 -0.13 13.35
N LEU A 57 -5.60 -0.93 13.81
CA LEU A 57 -6.97 -0.46 13.92
C LEU A 57 -7.04 0.85 14.71
N ASN A 58 -7.79 1.81 14.17
CA ASN A 58 -7.91 3.19 14.62
C ASN A 58 -6.68 4.10 14.39
N THR A 59 -5.57 3.61 13.83
CA THR A 59 -4.46 4.47 13.42
C THR A 59 -4.97 5.52 12.42
N PRO A 60 -4.74 6.83 12.67
CA PRO A 60 -5.15 7.92 11.80
C PRO A 60 -4.68 7.76 10.35
N TYR A 61 -5.55 8.15 9.42
CA TYR A 61 -5.16 8.28 8.01
C TYR A 61 -4.40 9.60 7.82
N VAL A 62 -3.16 9.53 7.33
CA VAL A 62 -2.39 10.69 6.87
C VAL A 62 -1.90 10.39 5.47
N LEU A 63 -2.11 11.31 4.52
CA LEU A 63 -1.67 11.14 3.14
C LEU A 63 -0.14 11.23 3.07
N SER A 64 0.51 10.24 2.44
CA SER A 64 1.98 10.21 2.27
C SER A 64 2.73 10.36 3.60
N PRO A 65 2.46 9.51 4.61
CA PRO A 65 2.97 9.74 5.96
C PRO A 65 4.42 9.28 6.16
N LEU A 66 5.02 8.69 5.13
CA LEU A 66 6.38 8.17 5.12
C LEU A 66 7.17 8.73 3.94
N GLY A 67 8.45 9.00 4.17
CA GLY A 67 9.40 9.48 3.17
C GLY A 67 10.76 8.78 3.29
N GLU A 68 11.82 9.46 2.86
CA GLU A 68 13.21 9.02 3.00
C GLU A 68 13.90 9.64 4.22
N GLY A 69 13.17 10.41 5.04
CA GLY A 69 13.68 11.16 6.20
C GLY A 69 14.55 12.36 5.85
N GLN A 70 14.77 12.60 4.55
CA GLN A 70 15.58 13.69 4.01
C GLN A 70 15.32 13.87 2.50
N GLY A 71 15.84 14.95 1.92
CA GLY A 71 15.80 15.15 0.47
C GLY A 71 14.43 15.56 -0.04
N VAL A 72 13.97 14.91 -1.12
CA VAL A 72 12.70 15.25 -1.82
C VAL A 72 11.49 15.03 -0.90
N ASP A 73 11.53 13.98 -0.08
CA ASP A 73 10.45 13.60 0.82
C ASP A 73 11.01 13.42 2.25
N PRO A 74 10.99 14.49 3.07
CA PRO A 74 11.59 14.49 4.40
C PRO A 74 10.75 13.78 5.47
N ASP A 75 9.59 13.23 5.10
CA ASP A 75 8.76 12.44 6.02
C ASP A 75 9.52 11.22 6.55
N PRO A 76 9.20 10.72 7.76
CA PRO A 76 9.97 9.68 8.41
C PRO A 76 9.97 8.37 7.60
N PRO A 77 11.04 7.55 7.67
CA PRO A 77 11.10 6.28 6.94
C PRO A 77 10.18 5.19 7.52
N PHE A 78 9.77 5.34 8.79
CA PHE A 78 8.93 4.40 9.53
C PHE A 78 8.16 5.15 10.62
N ARG A 79 6.90 4.77 10.86
CA ARG A 79 6.11 5.22 12.00
C ARG A 79 4.99 4.22 12.32
N LEU A 80 4.27 4.41 13.43
CA LEU A 80 3.14 3.53 13.79
C LEU A 80 1.89 4.31 14.20
N ASP A 81 2.00 5.64 14.27
CA ASP A 81 0.97 6.57 14.71
C ASP A 81 0.13 7.15 13.55
N ALA A 82 0.56 6.98 12.30
CA ALA A 82 -0.20 7.42 11.13
C ALA A 82 0.17 6.62 9.88
N VAL A 83 -0.83 6.31 9.04
CA VAL A 83 -0.64 5.52 7.81
C VAL A 83 -1.54 6.03 6.69
N ASP A 84 -1.17 5.79 5.43
CA ASP A 84 -2.13 5.75 4.31
C ASP A 84 -2.40 4.30 3.91
N CYS A 85 -3.13 4.10 2.82
CA CYS A 85 -3.49 2.75 2.38
C CYS A 85 -2.27 1.90 2.01
N LEU A 86 -1.22 2.49 1.45
CA LEU A 86 -0.02 1.76 1.03
C LEU A 86 0.90 1.55 2.22
N THR A 87 1.22 2.61 2.98
CA THR A 87 2.15 2.49 4.11
C THR A 87 1.62 1.54 5.19
N PHE A 88 0.30 1.49 5.39
CA PHE A 88 -0.34 0.49 6.25
C PHE A 88 -0.01 -0.95 5.82
N VAL A 89 -0.11 -1.24 4.52
CA VAL A 89 0.19 -2.57 3.99
C VAL A 89 1.69 -2.86 4.08
N GLU A 90 2.53 -1.92 3.69
CA GLU A 90 3.99 -2.08 3.70
C GLU A 90 4.55 -2.30 5.11
N GLU A 91 4.14 -1.49 6.09
CA GLU A 91 4.57 -1.63 7.48
C GLU A 91 4.04 -2.92 8.09
N THR A 92 2.78 -3.29 7.82
CA THR A 92 2.24 -4.59 8.26
C THR A 92 3.06 -5.76 7.70
N LEU A 93 3.39 -5.73 6.40
CA LEU A 93 4.20 -6.77 5.77
C LEU A 93 5.58 -6.86 6.44
N ALA A 94 6.28 -5.74 6.61
CA ALA A 94 7.59 -5.71 7.26
C ALA A 94 7.54 -6.25 8.70
N LEU A 95 6.58 -5.79 9.51
CA LEU A 95 6.39 -6.25 10.90
C LEU A 95 6.03 -7.73 10.99
N SER A 96 5.28 -8.26 10.02
CA SER A 96 4.88 -9.67 10.00
C SER A 96 5.98 -10.63 9.51
N MET A 97 6.91 -10.12 8.70
CA MET A 97 8.03 -10.89 8.15
C MET A 97 9.25 -10.88 9.06
N ALA A 98 9.42 -9.83 9.88
CA ALA A 98 10.56 -9.69 10.78
C ALA A 98 10.56 -10.78 11.87
N HIS A 99 11.74 -11.32 12.18
CA HIS A 99 11.93 -12.21 13.32
C HIS A 99 12.24 -11.42 14.61
N ALA A 100 12.74 -10.20 14.48
CA ALA A 100 13.00 -9.27 15.57
C ALA A 100 12.84 -7.82 15.09
N GLU A 101 12.57 -6.91 16.02
CA GLU A 101 12.35 -5.49 15.71
C GLU A 101 13.47 -4.83 14.87
N PRO A 102 14.78 -5.11 15.09
CA PRO A 102 15.84 -4.52 14.28
C PRO A 102 15.80 -4.88 12.78
N GLU A 103 15.07 -5.93 12.38
CA GLU A 103 14.94 -6.34 10.97
C GLU A 103 13.87 -5.54 10.21
N VAL A 104 12.93 -4.91 10.92
CA VAL A 104 11.77 -4.22 10.33
C VAL A 104 12.19 -3.13 9.33
N PRO A 105 13.17 -2.24 9.63
CA PRO A 105 13.57 -1.20 8.67
C PRO A 105 14.10 -1.77 7.35
N ALA A 106 14.95 -2.80 7.40
CA ALA A 106 15.52 -3.41 6.20
C ALA A 106 14.46 -4.12 5.35
N LEU A 107 13.48 -4.76 5.98
CA LEU A 107 12.34 -5.36 5.29
C LEU A 107 11.44 -4.30 4.65
N LEU A 108 11.17 -3.22 5.38
CA LEU A 108 10.36 -2.11 4.87
C LEU A 108 11.04 -1.44 3.67
N GLU A 109 12.35 -1.16 3.72
CA GLU A 109 13.12 -0.68 2.57
C GLU A 109 13.02 -1.64 1.39
N ARG A 110 13.19 -2.95 1.64
CA ARG A 110 13.10 -3.97 0.58
C ARG A 110 11.72 -3.98 -0.09
N ILE A 111 10.65 -3.68 0.62
CA ILE A 111 9.29 -3.59 0.08
C ILE A 111 9.07 -2.29 -0.71
N ARG A 112 9.51 -1.16 -0.13
CA ARG A 112 9.20 0.20 -0.60
C ARG A 112 9.98 0.62 -1.84
N TYR A 113 11.21 0.15 -2.01
CA TYR A 113 12.10 0.59 -3.09
C TYR A 113 12.35 -0.52 -4.10
N ALA A 114 12.66 -0.18 -5.35
CA ALA A 114 13.08 -1.17 -6.35
C ALA A 114 14.45 -1.76 -5.97
N SER A 115 15.39 -0.89 -5.62
CA SER A 115 16.79 -1.21 -5.29
C SER A 115 17.34 -0.36 -4.15
N THR A 116 17.60 0.93 -4.40
CA THR A 116 18.22 1.85 -3.44
C THR A 116 17.12 2.59 -2.67
N PRO A 117 17.27 2.86 -1.38
CA PRO A 117 16.32 3.70 -0.64
C PRO A 117 16.49 5.18 -0.99
N SER A 118 16.11 5.55 -2.22
CA SER A 118 16.01 6.93 -2.72
C SER A 118 14.63 7.20 -3.27
N TYR A 119 14.25 8.47 -3.35
CA TYR A 119 12.95 8.89 -3.85
C TYR A 119 12.69 8.35 -5.27
N GLU A 120 13.66 8.41 -6.17
CA GLU A 120 13.51 7.96 -7.56
C GLU A 120 13.41 6.43 -7.71
N ASP A 121 14.00 5.69 -6.77
CA ASP A 121 13.94 4.23 -6.71
C ASP A 121 12.71 3.74 -5.93
N ARG A 122 11.94 4.63 -5.29
CA ARG A 122 10.71 4.26 -4.57
C ARG A 122 9.67 3.71 -5.54
N ASN A 123 8.93 2.70 -5.11
CA ASN A 123 7.87 2.08 -5.89
C ASN A 123 6.61 2.97 -5.92
N HIS A 124 6.61 4.03 -6.73
CA HIS A 124 5.51 5.00 -6.80
C HIS A 124 4.26 4.47 -7.50
N LEU A 125 4.43 3.61 -8.50
CA LEU A 125 3.34 3.07 -9.32
C LEU A 125 3.11 1.59 -9.02
N MET A 126 1.88 1.23 -8.65
CA MET A 126 1.56 -0.13 -8.21
C MET A 126 1.81 -1.19 -9.28
N GLU A 127 1.29 -0.98 -10.49
CA GLU A 127 1.34 -1.94 -11.60
C GLU A 127 2.72 -2.01 -12.25
N ALA A 128 3.40 -0.86 -12.33
CA ALA A 128 4.65 -0.73 -13.05
C ALA A 128 5.89 -0.96 -12.16
N GLN A 129 5.74 -0.79 -10.84
CA GLN A 129 6.86 -0.84 -9.90
C GLN A 129 6.53 -1.73 -8.69
N TRP A 130 5.57 -1.35 -7.82
CA TRP A 130 5.41 -1.99 -6.50
C TRP A 130 5.10 -3.48 -6.58
N LEU A 131 4.05 -3.87 -7.33
CA LEU A 131 3.66 -5.27 -7.49
C LEU A 131 4.75 -6.11 -8.18
N PRO A 132 5.23 -5.77 -9.40
CA PRO A 132 6.22 -6.58 -10.09
C PRO A 132 7.55 -6.65 -9.33
N ASN A 133 8.00 -5.58 -8.67
CA ASN A 133 9.25 -5.62 -7.90
C ASN A 133 9.12 -6.53 -6.68
N ASN A 134 8.01 -6.46 -5.94
CA ASN A 134 7.79 -7.32 -4.78
C ASN A 134 7.52 -8.79 -5.16
N ILE A 135 6.91 -9.06 -6.32
CA ILE A 135 6.84 -10.42 -6.89
C ILE A 135 8.23 -10.94 -7.27
N LYS A 136 9.02 -10.14 -7.99
CA LYS A 136 10.40 -10.50 -8.40
C LYS A 136 11.29 -10.80 -7.19
N LYS A 137 11.10 -10.08 -6.09
CA LYS A 137 11.81 -10.29 -4.82
C LYS A 137 11.32 -11.50 -4.02
N GLY A 138 10.26 -12.17 -4.48
CA GLY A 138 9.64 -13.31 -3.79
C GLY A 138 8.82 -12.93 -2.57
N LEU A 139 8.45 -11.65 -2.41
CA LEU A 139 7.69 -11.15 -1.26
C LEU A 139 6.17 -11.23 -1.48
N LEU A 140 5.74 -11.26 -2.74
CA LEU A 140 4.33 -11.37 -3.13
C LEU A 140 4.13 -12.43 -4.21
N VAL A 141 2.91 -12.94 -4.31
CA VAL A 141 2.42 -13.72 -5.44
C VAL A 141 1.03 -13.22 -5.86
N ASP A 142 0.78 -13.14 -7.16
CA ASP A 142 -0.57 -12.91 -7.70
C ASP A 142 -1.38 -14.20 -7.60
N VAL A 143 -2.45 -14.15 -6.82
CA VAL A 143 -3.39 -15.26 -6.58
C VAL A 143 -4.78 -14.96 -7.16
N THR A 144 -4.91 -13.90 -7.95
CA THR A 144 -6.19 -13.45 -8.50
C THR A 144 -6.87 -14.54 -9.31
N ARG A 145 -6.13 -15.20 -10.22
CA ARG A 145 -6.68 -16.31 -11.03
C ARG A 145 -7.07 -17.52 -10.19
N GLN A 146 -6.28 -17.83 -9.16
CA GLN A 146 -6.54 -18.96 -8.27
C GLN A 146 -7.91 -18.82 -7.60
N TYR A 147 -8.24 -17.63 -7.10
CA TYR A 147 -9.51 -17.40 -6.40
C TYR A 147 -10.67 -17.06 -7.33
N ALA A 148 -10.42 -16.34 -8.43
CA ALA A 148 -11.47 -15.92 -9.35
C ALA A 148 -11.90 -17.00 -10.35
N LYS A 149 -11.08 -18.04 -10.55
CA LYS A 149 -11.34 -19.13 -11.50
C LYS A 149 -11.67 -18.53 -12.89
N ASP A 150 -12.79 -18.93 -13.49
CA ASP A 150 -13.22 -18.49 -14.81
C ASP A 150 -13.71 -17.02 -14.86
N ASP A 151 -13.95 -16.38 -13.71
CA ASP A 151 -14.32 -14.97 -13.65
C ASP A 151 -13.08 -14.04 -13.69
N SER A 152 -11.85 -14.58 -13.74
CA SER A 152 -10.64 -13.77 -13.87
C SER A 152 -10.49 -13.22 -15.29
N VAL A 153 -10.22 -11.92 -15.41
CA VAL A 153 -9.93 -11.27 -16.69
C VAL A 153 -8.53 -10.67 -16.69
N ALA A 154 -7.82 -10.80 -17.81
CA ALA A 154 -6.55 -10.12 -18.02
C ALA A 154 -6.81 -8.67 -18.43
N VAL A 155 -6.12 -7.73 -17.80
CA VAL A 155 -6.25 -6.30 -18.07
C VAL A 155 -4.87 -5.64 -18.13
N THR A 156 -4.78 -4.47 -18.76
CA THR A 156 -3.50 -3.78 -18.96
C THR A 156 -3.51 -2.36 -18.42
N LYS A 157 -2.32 -1.86 -18.08
CA LYS A 157 -2.03 -0.44 -17.93
C LYS A 157 -0.92 -0.07 -18.90
N THR A 158 -1.20 0.81 -19.85
CA THR A 158 -0.17 1.38 -20.73
C THR A 158 0.27 2.75 -20.23
N LEU A 159 1.58 2.92 -20.07
CA LEU A 159 2.26 4.17 -19.73
C LEU A 159 3.05 4.65 -20.94
N THR A 160 2.80 5.89 -21.35
CA THR A 160 3.48 6.52 -22.49
C THR A 160 4.03 7.89 -22.07
N ALA A 161 4.84 8.51 -22.93
CA ALA A 161 5.28 9.90 -22.71
C ALA A 161 4.11 10.86 -22.46
N ARG A 162 2.94 10.63 -23.09
CA ARG A 162 1.73 11.45 -22.87
C ARG A 162 1.18 11.31 -21.45
N THR A 163 1.32 10.13 -20.83
CA THR A 163 0.87 9.90 -19.44
C THR A 163 1.60 10.85 -18.49
N TRP A 164 2.92 10.99 -18.69
CA TRP A 164 3.81 11.79 -17.86
C TRP A 164 3.65 13.31 -18.03
N GLN A 165 2.90 13.77 -19.03
CA GLN A 165 2.52 15.17 -19.20
C GLN A 165 1.30 15.58 -18.34
N SER A 166 0.62 14.62 -17.71
CA SER A 166 -0.54 14.92 -16.86
C SER A 166 -0.11 15.61 -15.55
N LYS A 167 -0.93 16.53 -15.03
CA LYS A 167 -0.67 17.19 -13.73
C LYS A 167 -0.45 16.19 -12.59
N SER A 168 -1.24 15.11 -12.56
CA SER A 168 -1.11 14.07 -11.53
C SER A 168 0.18 13.25 -11.65
N SER A 169 0.68 13.02 -12.87
CA SER A 169 1.93 12.31 -13.07
C SER A 169 3.15 13.19 -12.77
N MET A 170 3.09 14.47 -13.17
CA MET A 170 4.17 15.44 -12.88
C MET A 170 4.33 15.71 -11.38
N ALA A 171 3.26 15.56 -10.58
CA ALA A 171 3.33 15.69 -9.12
C ALA A 171 4.25 14.65 -8.45
N LEU A 172 4.57 13.54 -9.13
CA LEU A 172 5.56 12.56 -8.67
C LEU A 172 7.00 13.05 -8.82
N GLN A 173 7.25 14.13 -9.56
CA GLN A 173 8.57 14.75 -9.70
C GLN A 173 9.69 13.79 -10.15
N LEU A 174 9.33 12.69 -10.83
CA LEU A 174 10.29 11.72 -11.33
C LEU A 174 11.04 12.28 -12.54
N PRO A 175 12.38 12.17 -12.57
CA PRO A 175 13.16 12.52 -13.76
C PRO A 175 12.80 11.58 -14.92
N ARG A 176 12.99 12.04 -16.16
CA ARG A 176 12.46 11.38 -17.36
C ARG A 176 12.93 9.93 -17.51
N GLU A 177 14.18 9.65 -17.18
CA GLU A 177 14.81 8.34 -17.21
C GLU A 177 14.25 7.38 -16.13
N ARG A 178 13.57 7.92 -15.12
CA ARG A 178 12.92 7.15 -14.04
C ARG A 178 11.41 7.06 -14.18
N GLN A 179 10.85 7.55 -15.28
CA GLN A 179 9.41 7.46 -15.59
C GLN A 179 9.10 6.15 -16.32
N PRO A 180 8.38 5.18 -15.71
CA PRO A 180 8.01 3.95 -16.41
C PRO A 180 7.25 4.20 -17.71
N VAL A 181 7.68 3.52 -18.77
CA VAL A 181 7.00 3.47 -20.08
C VAL A 181 6.87 2.00 -20.47
N GLY A 182 5.70 1.61 -20.95
CA GLY A 182 5.42 0.23 -21.31
C GLY A 182 3.97 -0.18 -21.05
N THR A 183 3.69 -1.44 -21.28
CA THR A 183 2.38 -2.06 -21.01
C THR A 183 2.54 -3.11 -19.92
N PHE A 184 1.77 -2.95 -18.84
CA PHE A 184 1.83 -3.78 -17.65
C PHE A 184 0.52 -4.56 -17.53
N THR A 185 0.61 -5.88 -17.47
CA THR A 185 -0.55 -6.78 -17.43
C THR A 185 -0.85 -7.22 -16.01
N LEU A 186 -2.13 -7.25 -15.65
CA LEU A 186 -2.63 -7.74 -14.36
C LEU A 186 -3.80 -8.69 -14.59
N ASN A 187 -4.06 -9.53 -13.60
CA ASN A 187 -5.30 -10.28 -13.50
C ASN A 187 -6.27 -9.52 -12.62
N MET A 188 -7.55 -9.48 -12.99
CA MET A 188 -8.58 -8.74 -12.27
C MET A 188 -9.81 -9.61 -12.11
N ILE A 189 -10.48 -9.47 -10.97
CA ILE A 189 -11.86 -9.90 -10.75
C ILE A 189 -12.75 -8.70 -11.06
N PRO A 190 -13.64 -8.76 -12.08
CA PRO A 190 -14.62 -7.70 -12.32
C PRO A 190 -15.41 -7.37 -11.06
N LEU A 191 -15.72 -6.09 -10.85
CA LEU A 191 -16.28 -5.59 -9.58
C LEU A 191 -17.54 -6.34 -9.15
N GLU A 192 -18.42 -6.63 -10.10
CA GLU A 192 -19.67 -7.37 -9.93
C GLU A 192 -19.48 -8.86 -9.58
N LYS A 193 -18.28 -9.41 -9.81
CA LYS A 193 -17.93 -10.80 -9.50
C LYS A 193 -17.20 -10.97 -8.17
N VAL A 194 -16.73 -9.89 -7.55
CA VAL A 194 -15.89 -9.98 -6.33
C VAL A 194 -16.60 -10.70 -5.19
N LEU A 195 -17.88 -10.41 -4.96
CA LEU A 195 -18.64 -11.01 -3.86
C LEU A 195 -18.88 -12.52 -4.04
N THR A 196 -18.88 -13.01 -5.27
CA THR A 196 -18.98 -14.45 -5.59
C THR A 196 -17.83 -15.24 -4.98
N HIS A 197 -16.63 -14.66 -4.99
CA HIS A 197 -15.39 -15.33 -4.58
C HIS A 197 -14.91 -14.93 -3.18
N ALA A 198 -15.44 -13.83 -2.63
CA ALA A 198 -14.96 -13.20 -1.39
C ALA A 198 -14.83 -14.13 -0.18
N ARG A 199 -15.63 -15.20 -0.11
CA ARG A 199 -15.62 -16.19 0.99
C ARG A 199 -14.46 -17.16 0.93
N GLU A 200 -13.97 -17.44 -0.27
CA GLU A 200 -12.87 -18.39 -0.51
C GLU A 200 -11.50 -17.73 -0.32
N VAL A 201 -11.45 -16.39 -0.37
CA VAL A 201 -10.20 -15.63 -0.21
C VAL A 201 -9.77 -15.64 1.26
N PRO A 202 -8.58 -16.16 1.60
CA PRO A 202 -8.15 -16.27 2.99
C PRO A 202 -7.83 -14.91 3.60
N SER A 203 -7.99 -14.83 4.93
CA SER A 203 -7.56 -13.68 5.70
C SER A 203 -6.07 -13.41 5.51
N GLY A 204 -5.70 -12.13 5.36
CA GLY A 204 -4.32 -11.71 5.08
C GLY A 204 -3.98 -11.55 3.60
N THR A 205 -4.88 -11.98 2.69
CA THR A 205 -4.76 -11.66 1.27
C THR A 205 -4.83 -10.16 1.05
N ILE A 206 -3.89 -9.59 0.30
CA ILE A 206 -3.92 -8.20 -0.13
C ILE A 206 -4.92 -8.07 -1.27
N LEU A 207 -5.93 -7.22 -1.09
CA LEU A 207 -6.86 -6.82 -2.13
C LEU A 207 -6.45 -5.43 -2.62
N VAL A 208 -6.20 -5.28 -3.92
CA VAL A 208 -5.96 -3.98 -4.57
C VAL A 208 -7.16 -3.60 -5.42
N VAL A 209 -7.55 -2.32 -5.35
CA VAL A 209 -8.71 -1.78 -6.07
C VAL A 209 -8.29 -1.13 -7.36
N MET A 210 -8.83 -1.62 -8.48
CA MET A 210 -8.50 -1.17 -9.82
C MET A 210 -9.59 -0.30 -10.42
N ARG A 211 -9.17 0.77 -11.10
CA ARG A 211 -10.03 1.61 -11.93
C ARG A 211 -9.90 1.29 -13.41
N GLU A 212 -10.80 1.85 -14.21
CA GLU A 212 -10.67 1.85 -15.66
C GLU A 212 -9.34 2.50 -16.09
N ASP A 213 -8.79 2.05 -17.21
CA ASP A 213 -7.55 2.62 -17.73
C ASP A 213 -7.83 3.97 -18.39
N LEU A 214 -7.11 5.00 -17.94
CA LEU A 214 -7.13 6.33 -18.55
C LEU A 214 -5.71 6.71 -18.98
N PRO A 215 -5.50 7.21 -20.21
CA PRO A 215 -4.16 7.53 -20.72
C PRO A 215 -3.35 8.53 -19.87
N GLN A 216 -4.03 9.45 -19.18
CA GLN A 216 -3.44 10.50 -18.35
C GLN A 216 -3.41 10.16 -16.85
N LYS A 217 -3.64 8.90 -16.48
CA LYS A 217 -3.42 8.40 -15.11
C LYS A 217 -2.22 7.48 -15.12
N ALA A 218 -1.26 7.67 -14.22
CA ALA A 218 -0.06 6.82 -14.16
C ALA A 218 -0.30 5.46 -13.48
N THR A 219 -1.48 5.25 -12.89
CA THR A 219 -1.89 4.00 -12.25
C THR A 219 -3.40 3.83 -12.38
N ARG A 220 -3.86 2.58 -12.37
CA ARG A 220 -5.26 2.17 -12.23
C ARG A 220 -5.57 1.79 -10.78
N ILE A 221 -4.59 1.33 -10.03
CA ILE A 221 -4.73 0.95 -8.63
C ILE A 221 -4.78 2.22 -7.77
N THR A 222 -5.86 2.34 -6.99
CA THR A 222 -6.10 3.56 -6.19
C THR A 222 -6.27 3.31 -4.71
N HIS A 223 -6.36 2.04 -4.31
CA HIS A 223 -6.56 1.66 -2.92
C HIS A 223 -6.16 0.21 -2.71
N LEU A 224 -5.86 -0.16 -1.46
CA LEU A 224 -5.55 -1.53 -1.06
C LEU A 224 -5.82 -1.75 0.43
N GLY A 225 -5.84 -3.02 0.82
CA GLY A 225 -5.97 -3.47 2.20
C GLY A 225 -5.90 -4.98 2.29
N PHE A 226 -6.13 -5.53 3.49
CA PHE A 226 -6.14 -6.96 3.73
C PHE A 226 -7.57 -7.49 3.82
N VAL A 227 -7.83 -8.62 3.16
CA VAL A 227 -9.06 -9.39 3.36
C VAL A 227 -9.02 -9.95 4.78
N VAL A 228 -10.14 -9.84 5.50
CA VAL A 228 -10.32 -10.40 6.85
C VAL A 228 -11.66 -11.12 6.91
N GLN A 229 -11.61 -12.43 7.09
CA GLN A 229 -12.79 -13.25 7.35
C GLN A 229 -13.15 -13.19 8.83
N LYS A 230 -14.39 -12.80 9.14
CA LYS A 230 -14.95 -12.83 10.50
C LYS A 230 -16.29 -13.55 10.49
N LYS A 231 -16.36 -14.72 11.13
CA LYS A 231 -17.56 -15.57 11.14
C LYS A 231 -18.07 -15.77 9.71
N LYS A 232 -19.33 -15.39 9.46
CA LYS A 232 -19.97 -15.42 8.14
C LYS A 232 -19.93 -14.07 7.45
N ARG A 233 -18.90 -13.22 7.62
CA ARG A 233 -18.72 -11.94 6.88
C ARG A 233 -17.27 -11.73 6.44
N THR A 234 -17.09 -11.06 5.31
CA THR A 234 -15.79 -10.72 4.75
C THR A 234 -15.61 -9.22 4.88
N TYR A 235 -14.46 -8.81 5.39
CA TYR A 235 -14.10 -7.42 5.61
C TYR A 235 -12.86 -7.08 4.81
N LEU A 236 -12.73 -5.81 4.47
CA LEU A 236 -11.46 -5.22 4.07
C LEU A 236 -10.91 -4.44 5.27
N ARG A 237 -9.74 -4.83 5.76
CA ARG A 237 -8.95 -4.03 6.69
C ARG A 237 -8.09 -3.06 5.91
N HIS A 238 -8.34 -1.76 6.05
CA HIS A 238 -7.59 -0.74 5.29
C HIS A 238 -7.55 0.60 6.00
N ALA A 239 -6.51 1.39 5.72
CA ALA A 239 -6.49 2.81 6.05
C ALA A 239 -7.45 3.57 5.14
N SER A 240 -8.58 4.05 5.67
CA SER A 240 -9.61 4.71 4.87
C SER A 240 -9.53 6.23 4.97
N LYS A 241 -9.33 6.88 3.83
CA LYS A 241 -9.56 8.32 3.67
C LYS A 241 -11.05 8.60 3.47
N GLY A 242 -11.58 9.65 4.09
CA GLY A 242 -12.96 10.10 3.90
C GLY A 242 -13.99 9.16 4.53
N GLY A 243 -14.79 9.68 5.45
CA GLY A 243 -15.75 8.89 6.24
C GLY A 243 -15.15 8.36 7.54
N TYR A 244 -14.10 7.53 7.45
CA TYR A 244 -13.46 6.94 8.65
C TYR A 244 -12.19 7.67 9.11
N ASN A 245 -11.34 8.13 8.19
CA ASN A 245 -10.07 8.82 8.45
C ASN A 245 -9.11 8.05 9.38
N ARG A 246 -9.14 6.72 9.32
CA ARG A 246 -8.32 5.80 10.11
C ARG A 246 -8.32 4.41 9.49
N VAL A 247 -7.51 3.51 10.03
CA VAL A 247 -7.59 2.08 9.71
C VAL A 247 -8.84 1.47 10.32
N VAL A 248 -9.62 0.78 9.49
CA VAL A 248 -10.89 0.16 9.85
C VAL A 248 -11.02 -1.22 9.21
N ASP A 249 -11.87 -2.05 9.82
CA ASP A 249 -12.45 -3.22 9.16
C ASP A 249 -13.81 -2.81 8.57
N GLU A 250 -13.84 -2.52 7.26
CA GLU A 250 -15.07 -2.21 6.53
C GLU A 250 -15.66 -3.49 5.95
N ASP A 251 -16.97 -3.68 6.06
CA ASP A 251 -17.64 -4.81 5.40
C ASP A 251 -17.46 -4.74 3.89
N LEU A 252 -17.02 -5.85 3.27
CA LEU A 252 -16.58 -5.83 1.87
C LEU A 252 -17.72 -5.50 0.91
N GLU A 253 -18.94 -5.99 1.16
CA GLU A 253 -20.11 -5.64 0.34
C GLU A 253 -20.41 -4.15 0.39
N THR A 254 -20.38 -3.55 1.58
CA THR A 254 -20.55 -2.10 1.77
C THR A 254 -19.45 -1.32 1.04
N PHE A 255 -18.20 -1.76 1.17
CA PHE A 255 -17.04 -1.16 0.51
C PHE A 255 -17.18 -1.18 -1.03
N LEU A 256 -17.55 -2.33 -1.60
CA LEU A 256 -17.72 -2.50 -3.05
C LEU A 256 -18.90 -1.69 -3.58
N ALA A 257 -20.04 -1.69 -2.86
CA ALA A 257 -21.21 -0.90 -3.22
C ALA A 257 -20.91 0.61 -3.21
N ARG A 258 -20.11 1.10 -2.27
CA ARG A 258 -19.62 2.49 -2.25
C ARG A 258 -18.73 2.78 -3.46
N ASN A 259 -17.80 1.88 -3.78
CA ASN A 259 -16.89 2.05 -4.92
C ASN A 259 -17.59 1.97 -6.29
N ALA A 260 -18.67 1.20 -6.41
CA ALA A 260 -19.46 1.12 -7.64
C ALA A 260 -20.15 2.45 -8.01
N ARG A 261 -20.28 3.39 -7.08
CA ARG A 261 -20.91 4.71 -7.29
C ARG A 261 -19.99 5.74 -7.96
N TYR A 262 -18.69 5.48 -8.09
CA TYR A 262 -17.79 6.41 -8.78
C TYR A 262 -18.04 6.38 -10.29
N ASP A 263 -18.46 7.52 -10.84
CA ASP A 263 -18.84 7.70 -12.24
C ASP A 263 -17.72 8.33 -13.11
N LYS A 264 -16.94 9.27 -12.55
CA LYS A 264 -15.89 10.01 -13.27
C LYS A 264 -14.63 9.19 -13.56
N TRP A 265 -14.28 8.27 -12.68
CA TRP A 265 -13.18 7.33 -12.87
C TRP A 265 -13.56 6.03 -12.18
N ARG A 266 -14.19 5.15 -12.95
CA ARG A 266 -14.93 3.99 -12.44
C ARG A 266 -13.98 2.97 -11.84
N VAL A 267 -14.38 2.37 -10.70
CA VAL A 267 -13.74 1.16 -10.19
C VAL A 267 -14.23 -0.01 -11.04
N THR A 268 -13.32 -0.77 -11.64
CA THR A 268 -13.65 -1.87 -12.57
C THR A 268 -13.48 -3.25 -11.95
N GLY A 269 -12.74 -3.36 -10.84
CA GLY A 269 -12.50 -4.65 -10.21
C GLY A 269 -11.40 -4.60 -9.17
N VAL A 270 -10.94 -5.79 -8.77
CA VAL A 270 -9.88 -5.97 -7.78
C VAL A 270 -8.89 -7.04 -8.22
N SER A 271 -7.67 -6.99 -7.71
CA SER A 271 -6.70 -8.10 -7.80
C SER A 271 -6.33 -8.56 -6.40
N LEU A 272 -5.87 -9.81 -6.29
CA LEU A 272 -5.55 -10.46 -5.03
C LEU A 272 -4.10 -10.92 -5.02
N PHE A 273 -3.38 -10.60 -3.94
CA PHE A 273 -1.98 -10.98 -3.74
C PHE A 273 -1.78 -11.59 -2.36
N GLU A 274 -0.94 -12.60 -2.26
CA GLU A 274 -0.52 -13.17 -0.98
C GLU A 274 0.93 -12.83 -0.68
N ALA A 275 1.19 -12.55 0.60
CA ALA A 275 2.53 -12.33 1.11
C ALA A 275 3.32 -13.63 1.22
N ARG A 276 4.61 -13.56 0.96
CA ARG A 276 5.55 -14.68 1.10
C ARG A 276 6.77 -14.21 1.89
N ARG A 277 7.27 -15.07 2.79
CA ARG A 277 8.57 -14.82 3.41
C ARG A 277 9.64 -14.95 2.32
N PRO A 278 10.61 -14.03 2.26
CA PRO A 278 11.79 -14.26 1.43
C PRO A 278 12.52 -15.52 1.94
N PRO A 279 13.15 -16.30 1.06
CA PRO A 279 14.07 -17.37 1.47
C PRO A 279 15.09 -16.85 2.50
N ALA A 280 15.49 -17.67 3.47
CA ALA A 280 16.44 -17.29 4.53
C ALA A 280 17.77 -16.71 4.01
N THR A 281 18.19 -17.12 2.81
CA THR A 281 19.37 -16.61 2.11
C THR A 281 19.24 -15.19 1.56
N LEU A 282 18.03 -14.65 1.47
CA LEU A 282 17.75 -13.27 1.03
C LEU A 282 17.52 -12.30 2.19
N ALA A 283 17.13 -12.81 3.38
CA ALA A 283 17.05 -12.03 4.62
C ALA A 283 18.44 -11.63 5.16
N SER A 284 19.46 -12.42 4.81
CA SER A 284 20.87 -12.22 5.18
C SER A 284 21.69 -11.46 4.13
N GLN A 285 21.10 -11.14 2.98
CA GLN A 285 21.76 -10.29 1.99
C GLN A 285 21.62 -8.83 2.39
N PRO A 286 22.73 -8.07 2.53
CA PRO A 286 22.63 -6.63 2.68
C PRO A 286 21.84 -6.06 1.49
N ALA A 287 21.10 -4.98 1.73
CA ALA A 287 20.56 -4.18 0.63
C ALA A 287 21.66 -3.97 -0.41
N PRO A 288 21.36 -4.04 -1.73
CA PRO A 288 22.39 -3.94 -2.76
C PRO A 288 23.26 -2.72 -2.45
N ALA A 289 24.55 -2.97 -2.19
CA ALA A 289 25.50 -1.90 -1.88
C ALA A 289 25.42 -0.85 -2.98
N ARG A 290 25.54 0.43 -2.63
CA ARG A 290 25.54 1.58 -3.56
C ARG A 290 26.58 1.35 -4.66
N GLY A 291 26.18 0.66 -5.71
CA GLY A 291 26.99 0.40 -6.89
C GLY A 291 26.88 1.63 -7.78
N ARG A 292 28.04 2.22 -8.09
CA ARG A 292 28.14 3.16 -9.20
C ARG A 292 27.43 2.54 -10.41
N ALA A 293 26.55 3.32 -11.02
CA ALA A 293 26.02 2.99 -12.32
C ALA A 293 27.20 2.86 -13.29
N ASP A 294 27.63 1.63 -13.57
CA ASP A 294 28.34 1.36 -14.81
C ASP A 294 27.30 1.50 -15.91
N VAL A 295 27.32 2.70 -16.50
CA VAL A 295 26.66 3.01 -17.76
C VAL A 295 27.39 2.23 -18.84
N GLY A 296 27.00 0.96 -19.00
CA GLY A 296 27.29 0.21 -20.21
C GLY A 296 26.34 0.68 -21.31
N ALA A 297 26.89 1.42 -22.27
CA ALA A 297 26.29 1.62 -23.59
C ALA A 297 27.19 0.96 -24.63
N PRO A 298 26.70 0.59 -25.83
CA PRO A 298 25.31 0.36 -26.24
C PRO A 298 24.93 -1.14 -26.26
#